data_AF-A0A954S229-F1
#
_entry.id   AF-A0A954S229-F1
#
_cell.length_a   1.000
_cell.length_b   1.000
_cell.length_c   1.000
_cell.angle_alpha   90.00
_cell.angle_beta   90.00
_cell.angle_gamma   90.00
#
_symmetry.space_group_name_H-M   'P 1'
#
loop_
_entity.id
_entity.type
_entity.pdbx_description
1 polymer ?
#
loop_
_entity_poly.entity_id
_entity_poly.type
_entity_poly.pdbx_seq_one_letter_code
_entity_poly.pdbx_strand_id
1 'polypeptide(L)'
;ILVSLSKGGAEIKMALKEPDAKECFRMITAWLNVGGILEGSPMIKWLFRRKFRTLLYRLIFAMRKQDFGMIQALQHGMAGSLGFTLEVPKSWEILHVAGFPLHRHMSSPRAERWRHRLSKWGPNDSVLLLTELEKLPGLVYPVWGTDHYLQSQWEVSNLVRSLLNFIGMKQNLVQSF
;
A
#
# COMPACT_ATOMS: atom_id res chain seq x y z
N ILE A 1 -14.02 4.85 -9.50
CA ILE A 1 -12.86 3.98 -9.14
C ILE A 1 -11.88 4.81 -8.34
N LEU A 2 -11.50 4.36 -7.15
CA LEU A 2 -10.47 4.97 -6.30
C LEU A 2 -9.13 4.28 -6.54
N VAL A 3 -8.04 5.04 -6.60
CA VAL A 3 -6.68 4.49 -6.73
C VAL A 3 -5.81 5.00 -5.60
N SER A 4 -5.11 4.08 -4.92
CA SER A 4 -4.15 4.44 -3.88
C SER A 4 -2.80 3.79 -4.13
N LEU A 5 -1.72 4.47 -3.72
CA LEU A 5 -0.35 3.98 -3.86
C LEU A 5 0.37 3.98 -2.50
N SER A 6 0.97 2.85 -2.14
CA SER A 6 1.81 2.70 -0.94
C SER A 6 1.13 3.22 0.34
N LYS A 7 1.62 4.31 0.92
CA LYS A 7 0.99 4.97 2.08
C LYS A 7 -0.47 5.36 1.86
N GLY A 8 -0.86 5.70 0.63
CA GLY A 8 -2.23 6.10 0.30
C GLY A 8 -3.25 5.04 0.70
N GLY A 9 -2.88 3.75 0.68
CA GLY A 9 -3.79 2.69 1.12
C GLY A 9 -4.15 2.80 2.61
N ALA A 10 -3.18 3.19 3.45
CA ALA A 10 -3.41 3.47 4.86
C ALA A 10 -4.32 4.69 5.07
N GLU A 11 -4.15 5.73 4.24
CA GLU A 11 -4.96 6.95 4.30
C GLU A 11 -6.41 6.68 3.91
N ILE A 12 -6.64 5.88 2.87
CA ILE A 12 -8.00 5.43 2.51
C ILE A 12 -8.60 4.57 3.63
N LYS A 13 -7.82 3.65 4.22
CA LYS A 13 -8.28 2.87 5.38
C LYS A 13 -8.71 3.77 6.54
N MET A 14 -7.92 4.81 6.86
CA MET A 14 -8.27 5.79 7.89
C MET A 14 -9.50 6.61 7.50
N ALA A 15 -9.58 7.09 6.28
CA ALA A 15 -10.71 7.88 5.79
C ALA A 15 -12.03 7.08 5.83
N LEU A 16 -11.99 5.77 5.56
CA LEU A 16 -13.14 4.89 5.65
C LEU A 16 -13.65 4.65 7.07
N LYS A 17 -12.85 5.01 8.09
CA LYS A 17 -13.25 4.94 9.50
C LYS A 17 -14.07 6.16 9.95
N GLU A 18 -13.96 7.28 9.22
CA GLU A 18 -14.63 8.52 9.61
C GLU A 18 -16.16 8.39 9.55
N PRO A 19 -16.91 9.09 10.43
CA PRO A 19 -18.37 8.95 10.51
C PRO A 19 -19.11 9.29 9.19
N ASP A 20 -18.56 10.23 8.42
CA ASP A 20 -19.08 10.70 7.15
C ASP A 20 -18.58 9.90 5.93
N ALA A 21 -17.73 8.89 6.13
CA ALA A 21 -17.13 8.11 5.06
C ALA A 21 -18.17 7.51 4.09
N LYS A 22 -19.30 7.02 4.60
CA LYS A 22 -20.37 6.46 3.75
C LYS A 22 -20.89 7.47 2.74
N GLU A 23 -21.00 8.72 3.15
CA GLU A 23 -21.45 9.81 2.30
C GLU A 23 -20.33 10.21 1.34
N CYS A 24 -19.13 10.50 1.86
CA CYS A 24 -17.98 10.92 1.04
C CYS A 24 -17.60 9.93 -0.06
N PHE A 25 -17.73 8.63 0.21
CA PHE A 25 -17.37 7.58 -0.73
C PHE A 25 -18.58 6.92 -1.45
N ARG A 26 -19.78 7.52 -1.40
CA ARG A 26 -21.00 6.90 -1.99
C ARG A 26 -20.91 6.57 -3.48
N MET A 27 -20.11 7.34 -4.23
CA MET A 27 -19.92 7.18 -5.67
C MET A 27 -18.79 6.19 -6.01
N ILE A 28 -18.07 5.69 -5.01
CA ILE A 28 -16.98 4.74 -5.21
C ILE A 28 -17.56 3.33 -5.27
N THR A 29 -17.23 2.65 -6.37
CA THR A 29 -17.65 1.28 -6.66
C THR A 29 -16.47 0.31 -6.71
N ALA A 30 -15.24 0.83 -6.75
CA ALA A 30 -14.02 0.03 -6.81
C ALA A 30 -12.82 0.75 -6.22
N TRP A 31 -11.88 -0.03 -5.70
CA TRP A 31 -10.62 0.45 -5.15
C TRP A 31 -9.43 -0.36 -5.71
N LEU A 32 -8.59 0.30 -6.50
CA LEU A 32 -7.30 -0.21 -6.95
C LEU A 32 -6.20 0.18 -5.95
N ASN A 33 -5.71 -0.77 -5.18
CA ASN A 33 -4.72 -0.58 -4.15
C ASN A 33 -3.33 -1.06 -4.60
N VAL A 34 -2.44 -0.14 -4.96
CA VAL A 34 -1.10 -0.44 -5.48
C VAL A 34 -0.07 -0.37 -4.35
N GLY A 35 0.44 -1.51 -3.92
CA GLY A 35 1.44 -1.62 -2.85
C GLY A 35 0.97 -1.08 -1.50
N GLY A 36 -0.34 -1.01 -1.24
CA GLY A 36 -0.88 -0.32 -0.08
C GLY A 36 -0.46 -0.89 1.26
N ILE A 37 0.05 -0.04 2.15
CA ILE A 37 0.49 -0.45 3.50
C ILE A 37 -0.68 -0.34 4.49
N LEU A 38 -1.60 -1.31 4.48
CA LEU A 38 -2.86 -1.23 5.24
C LEU A 38 -2.71 -1.39 6.76
N GLU A 39 -1.66 -2.08 7.21
CA GLU A 39 -1.47 -2.42 8.62
C GLU A 39 -0.34 -1.61 9.27
N GLY A 40 0.21 -0.65 8.52
CA GLY A 40 1.47 -0.01 8.84
C GLY A 40 2.67 -0.90 8.51
N SER A 41 3.87 -0.32 8.48
CA SER A 41 5.09 -1.06 8.14
C SER A 41 5.87 -1.45 9.41
N PRO A 42 6.25 -2.73 9.59
CA PRO A 42 7.15 -3.16 10.67
C PRO A 42 8.47 -2.38 10.67
N MET A 43 8.85 -1.84 9.51
CA MET A 43 10.05 -1.05 9.30
C MET A 43 10.05 0.26 10.07
N ILE A 44 8.88 0.84 10.33
CA ILE A 44 8.75 2.14 11.02
C ILE A 44 9.14 2.02 12.50
N LYS A 45 8.77 0.91 13.16
CA LYS A 45 9.25 0.58 14.50
C LYS A 45 10.79 0.51 14.56
N TRP A 46 11.44 0.00 13.51
CA TRP A 46 12.90 -0.05 13.42
C TRP A 46 13.53 1.33 13.15
N LEU A 47 12.93 2.09 12.24
CA LEU A 47 13.41 3.43 11.87
C LEU A 47 13.45 4.35 13.10
N PHE A 48 12.41 4.28 13.93
CA PHE A 48 12.26 5.08 15.14
C PHE A 48 13.00 4.53 16.37
N ARG A 49 13.56 3.32 16.30
CA ARG A 49 14.35 2.73 17.39
C ARG A 49 15.70 3.43 17.60
N ARG A 50 16.17 4.24 16.64
CA ARG A 50 17.44 4.99 16.75
C ARG A 50 17.16 6.50 16.77
N LYS A 51 17.32 7.13 17.95
CA LYS A 51 17.03 8.56 18.19
C LYS A 51 17.64 9.51 17.15
N PHE A 52 18.89 9.28 16.74
CA PHE A 52 19.55 10.09 15.70
C PHE A 52 18.94 9.96 14.31
N ARG A 53 18.44 8.77 13.94
CA ARG A 53 17.75 8.58 12.66
C ARG A 53 16.38 9.23 12.68
N THR A 54 15.64 9.09 13.78
CA THR A 54 14.38 9.82 14.00
C THR A 54 14.60 11.33 13.83
N LEU A 55 15.65 11.89 14.42
CA LEU A 55 15.98 13.32 14.28
C LEU A 55 16.30 13.70 12.82
N LEU A 56 17.09 12.89 12.13
CA LEU A 56 17.42 13.11 10.71
C LEU A 56 16.16 13.09 9.82
N TYR A 57 15.26 12.13 10.01
CA TYR A 57 14.01 12.08 9.26
C TYR A 57 13.07 13.23 9.63
N ARG A 58 13.05 13.69 10.90
CA ARG A 58 12.33 14.92 11.28
C ARG A 58 12.83 16.13 10.51
N LEU A 59 14.16 16.30 10.42
CA LEU A 59 14.79 17.38 9.66
C LEU A 59 14.46 17.28 8.16
N ILE A 60 14.55 16.10 7.56
CA ILE A 60 14.23 15.89 6.13
C ILE A 60 12.76 16.22 5.84
N PHE A 61 11.83 15.77 6.69
CA PHE A 61 10.40 16.03 6.51
C PHE A 61 10.06 17.50 6.76
N ALA A 62 10.64 18.13 7.78
CA ALA A 62 10.50 19.56 8.03
C ALA A 62 11.01 20.40 6.84
N MET A 63 12.17 20.07 6.27
CA MET A 63 12.70 20.73 5.07
C MET A 63 11.78 20.54 3.85
N ARG A 64 11.07 19.41 3.77
CA ARG A 64 10.10 19.12 2.70
C ARG A 64 8.70 19.64 2.97
N LYS A 65 8.47 20.36 4.08
CA LYS A 65 7.14 20.79 4.57
C LYS A 65 6.14 19.63 4.68
N GLN A 66 6.64 18.42 4.92
CA GLN A 66 5.82 17.23 5.14
C GLN A 66 5.69 16.99 6.64
N ASP A 67 4.48 16.66 7.10
CA ASP A 67 4.25 16.39 8.52
C ASP A 67 4.97 15.11 8.94
N PHE A 68 5.74 15.18 10.02
CA PHE A 68 6.42 14.03 10.59
C PHE A 68 5.45 13.08 11.31
N GLY A 69 4.33 13.60 11.83
CA GLY A 69 3.25 12.81 12.42
C GLY A 69 2.67 11.78 11.45
N MET A 70 2.71 12.07 10.14
CA MET A 70 2.27 11.15 9.09
C MET A 70 3.09 9.85 9.00
N ILE A 71 4.34 9.82 9.43
CA ILE A 71 5.13 8.57 9.46
C ILE A 71 4.84 7.78 10.74
N GLN A 72 4.57 8.45 11.86
CA GLN A 72 4.15 7.79 13.09
C GLN A 72 2.80 7.09 12.93
N ALA A 73 1.87 7.67 12.15
CA ALA A 73 0.58 7.04 11.84
C ALA A 73 0.68 5.71 11.07
N LEU A 74 1.82 5.44 10.42
CA LEU A 74 2.09 4.17 9.73
C LEU A 74 2.74 3.10 10.63
N GLN A 75 2.82 3.33 11.95
CA GLN A 75 3.40 2.36 12.86
C GLN A 75 2.57 1.07 12.92
N HIS A 76 3.22 -0.05 12.62
CA HIS A 76 2.56 -1.36 12.51
C HIS A 76 2.07 -1.96 13.83
N GLY A 77 0.85 -2.51 13.85
CA GLY A 77 0.26 -3.31 14.92
C GLY A 77 -0.95 -2.66 15.62
N MET A 78 -1.61 -3.41 16.53
CA MET A 78 -2.86 -2.99 17.22
C MET A 78 -2.77 -1.67 18.02
N ALA A 79 -1.56 -1.26 18.40
CA ALA A 79 -1.34 0.02 19.09
C ALA A 79 -1.14 1.22 18.14
N GLY A 80 -1.11 0.98 16.82
CA GLY A 80 -1.05 2.02 15.79
C GLY A 80 -2.45 2.44 15.32
N SER A 81 -2.57 3.62 14.72
CA SER A 81 -3.84 4.14 14.18
C SER A 81 -4.48 3.21 13.14
N LEU A 82 -3.71 2.32 12.53
CA LEU A 82 -4.14 1.34 11.53
C LEU A 82 -4.52 -0.04 12.13
N GLY A 83 -4.46 -0.21 13.44
CA GLY A 83 -4.68 -1.49 14.14
C GLY A 83 -6.14 -1.97 14.21
N PHE A 84 -7.00 -1.55 13.29
CA PHE A 84 -8.40 -1.97 13.22
C PHE A 84 -8.68 -2.76 11.94
N THR A 85 -9.65 -3.66 11.99
CA THR A 85 -10.16 -4.36 10.81
C THR A 85 -10.98 -3.39 9.98
N LEU A 86 -10.63 -3.22 8.71
CA LEU A 86 -11.38 -2.35 7.80
C LEU A 86 -12.60 -3.09 7.27
N GLU A 87 -13.80 -2.57 7.55
CA GLU A 87 -15.03 -3.00 6.88
C GLU A 87 -15.23 -2.15 5.63
N VAL A 88 -14.97 -2.74 4.46
CA VAL A 88 -15.24 -2.09 3.18
C VAL A 88 -16.66 -2.43 2.73
N PRO A 89 -17.41 -1.48 2.11
CA PRO A 89 -18.72 -1.81 1.55
C PRO A 89 -18.65 -3.02 0.60
N LYS A 90 -19.59 -3.97 0.74
CA LYS A 90 -19.64 -5.19 -0.10
C LYS A 90 -19.83 -4.88 -1.60
N SER A 91 -20.31 -3.69 -1.93
CA SER A 91 -20.45 -3.21 -3.31
C SER A 91 -19.12 -2.83 -3.94
N TRP A 92 -18.04 -2.69 -3.17
CA TRP A 92 -16.74 -2.32 -3.70
C TRP A 92 -16.02 -3.52 -4.28
N GLU A 93 -15.56 -3.36 -5.51
CA GLU A 93 -14.56 -4.25 -6.07
C GLU A 93 -13.16 -3.78 -5.67
N ILE A 94 -12.40 -4.61 -4.97
CA ILE A 94 -11.07 -4.27 -4.51
C ILE A 94 -10.05 -5.11 -5.27
N LEU A 95 -9.05 -4.43 -5.85
CA LEU A 95 -7.94 -5.06 -6.53
C LEU A 95 -6.62 -4.60 -5.91
N HIS A 96 -5.88 -5.55 -5.34
CA HIS A 96 -4.57 -5.32 -4.76
C HIS A 96 -3.48 -5.61 -5.79
N VAL A 97 -2.63 -4.63 -6.06
CA VAL A 97 -1.46 -4.80 -6.94
C VAL A 97 -0.23 -4.78 -6.05
N ALA A 98 0.53 -5.86 -6.00
CA ALA A 98 1.71 -5.95 -5.14
C ALA A 98 2.85 -6.66 -5.86
N GLY A 99 4.09 -6.28 -5.53
CA GLY A 99 5.28 -6.91 -6.09
C GLY A 99 5.55 -8.29 -5.48
N PHE A 100 5.90 -9.26 -6.31
CA PHE A 100 6.29 -10.61 -5.91
C PHE A 100 7.73 -10.89 -6.37
N PRO A 101 8.74 -10.39 -5.62
CA PRO A 101 10.13 -10.48 -6.05
C PRO A 101 10.85 -11.73 -5.52
N LEU A 102 11.89 -12.13 -6.26
CA LEU A 102 12.99 -12.96 -5.75
C LEU A 102 14.16 -12.04 -5.38
N HIS A 103 15.19 -12.58 -4.75
CA HIS A 103 16.41 -11.83 -4.40
C HIS A 103 17.00 -11.07 -5.60
N ARG A 104 17.08 -11.71 -6.77
CA ARG A 104 17.59 -11.12 -8.01
C ARG A 104 16.69 -10.02 -8.61
N HIS A 105 15.46 -9.87 -8.13
CA HIS A 105 14.48 -8.90 -8.64
C HIS A 105 14.46 -7.58 -7.84
N MET A 106 15.40 -7.40 -6.90
CA MET A 106 15.49 -6.18 -6.12
C MET A 106 16.03 -5.02 -6.97
N SER A 107 15.31 -3.90 -6.96
CA SER A 107 15.68 -2.68 -7.67
C SER A 107 16.94 -2.03 -7.12
N SER A 108 17.26 -2.27 -5.85
CA SER A 108 18.39 -1.62 -5.18
C SER A 108 18.92 -2.43 -3.98
N PRO A 109 20.19 -2.20 -3.57
CA PRO A 109 20.73 -2.77 -2.34
C PRO A 109 19.93 -2.38 -1.07
N ARG A 110 19.21 -1.26 -1.12
CA ARG A 110 18.33 -0.82 -0.03
C ARG A 110 17.08 -1.68 0.05
N ALA A 111 16.41 -1.92 -1.08
CA ALA A 111 15.24 -2.79 -1.17
C ALA A 111 15.60 -4.20 -0.70
N GLU A 112 16.74 -4.75 -1.13
CA GLU A 112 17.19 -6.06 -0.66
C GLU A 112 17.41 -6.10 0.85
N ARG A 113 18.06 -5.08 1.41
CA ARG A 113 18.29 -5.01 2.86
C ARG A 113 16.97 -4.96 3.63
N TRP A 114 15.96 -4.26 3.12
CA TRP A 114 14.65 -4.21 3.75
C TRP A 114 13.92 -5.53 3.62
N ARG A 115 13.97 -6.17 2.44
CA ARG A 115 13.41 -7.48 2.20
C ARG A 115 13.95 -8.54 3.15
N HIS A 116 15.28 -8.60 3.27
CA HIS A 116 15.96 -9.52 4.17
C HIS A 116 15.58 -9.29 5.64
N ARG A 117 15.25 -8.06 6.04
CA ARG A 117 14.81 -7.79 7.41
C ARG A 117 13.37 -8.18 7.66
N LEU A 118 12.53 -8.02 6.64
CA LEU A 118 11.13 -8.36 6.70
C LEU A 118 10.89 -9.88 6.58
N SER A 119 11.84 -10.62 5.98
CA SER A 119 11.68 -12.05 5.68
C SER A 119 11.41 -12.93 6.89
N LYS A 120 11.83 -12.52 8.10
CA LYS A 120 11.51 -13.24 9.34
C LYS A 120 10.02 -13.24 9.72
N TRP A 121 9.22 -12.35 9.11
CA TRP A 121 7.77 -12.31 9.27
C TRP A 121 7.02 -12.85 8.04
N GLY A 122 7.75 -13.32 7.01
CA GLY A 122 7.18 -13.95 5.82
C GLY A 122 7.61 -13.31 4.50
N PRO A 123 7.04 -13.81 3.37
CA PRO A 123 7.24 -13.24 2.04
C PRO A 123 6.87 -11.75 2.00
N ASN A 124 7.65 -10.94 1.30
CA ASN A 124 7.49 -9.50 1.27
C ASN A 124 8.09 -8.88 0.01
N ASP A 125 7.64 -7.66 -0.31
CA ASP A 125 8.05 -6.92 -1.49
C ASP A 125 9.18 -5.90 -1.21
N SER A 126 9.87 -6.02 -0.06
CA SER A 126 10.78 -5.04 0.57
C SER A 126 10.15 -3.97 1.46
N VAL A 127 8.82 -3.79 1.46
CA VAL A 127 8.15 -2.81 2.33
C VAL A 127 6.90 -3.39 3.01
N LEU A 128 6.11 -4.15 2.27
CA LEU A 128 4.85 -4.79 2.64
C LEU A 128 5.04 -6.29 2.83
N LEU A 129 4.43 -6.88 3.87
CA LEU A 129 4.33 -8.33 3.98
C LEU A 129 3.20 -8.83 3.08
N LEU A 130 3.45 -9.87 2.28
CA LEU A 130 2.43 -10.36 1.34
C LEU A 130 1.21 -10.95 2.06
N THR A 131 1.38 -11.43 3.29
CA THR A 131 0.28 -11.89 4.17
C THR A 131 -0.66 -10.77 4.59
N GLU A 132 -0.25 -9.51 4.51
CA GLU A 132 -1.13 -8.36 4.81
C GLU A 132 -2.16 -8.13 3.71
N LEU A 133 -1.93 -8.65 2.49
CA LEU A 133 -2.89 -8.55 1.39
C LEU A 133 -4.16 -9.36 1.65
N GLU A 134 -4.08 -10.42 2.46
CA GLU A 134 -5.21 -11.27 2.81
C GLU A 134 -6.15 -10.62 3.84
N LYS A 135 -5.72 -9.53 4.47
CA LYS A 135 -6.51 -8.85 5.52
C LYS A 135 -7.62 -7.96 4.98
N LEU A 136 -7.63 -7.71 3.67
CA LEU A 136 -8.70 -6.97 3.01
C LEU A 136 -9.36 -7.90 1.97
N PRO A 137 -10.71 -7.92 1.88
CA PRO A 137 -11.35 -8.66 0.81
C PRO A 137 -10.95 -8.07 -0.53
N GLY A 138 -10.81 -8.91 -1.56
CA GLY A 138 -10.48 -8.44 -2.90
C GLY A 138 -9.69 -9.45 -3.70
N LEU A 139 -9.41 -9.09 -4.94
CA LEU A 139 -8.51 -9.84 -5.82
C LEU A 139 -7.08 -9.36 -5.61
N VAL A 140 -6.12 -10.27 -5.62
CA VAL A 140 -4.69 -9.95 -5.62
C VAL A 140 -4.16 -10.16 -7.03
N TYR A 141 -3.59 -9.10 -7.60
CA TYR A 141 -2.80 -9.11 -8.83
C TYR A 141 -1.30 -9.10 -8.46
N PRO A 142 -0.64 -10.27 -8.45
CA PRO A 142 0.79 -10.35 -8.16
C PRO A 142 1.60 -9.87 -9.36
N VAL A 143 2.41 -8.83 -9.16
CA VAL A 143 3.37 -8.38 -10.16
C VAL A 143 4.66 -9.17 -9.97
N TRP A 144 4.82 -10.24 -10.75
CA TRP A 144 6.00 -11.08 -10.68
C TRP A 144 7.26 -10.31 -11.10
N GLY A 145 8.34 -10.49 -10.35
CA GLY A 145 9.63 -9.95 -10.74
C GLY A 145 9.84 -8.49 -10.37
N THR A 146 8.99 -7.91 -9.52
CA THR A 146 9.14 -6.55 -9.01
C THR A 146 9.17 -6.54 -7.49
N ASP A 147 9.99 -5.66 -6.91
CA ASP A 147 9.83 -5.22 -5.53
C ASP A 147 8.75 -4.12 -5.41
N HIS A 148 8.62 -3.54 -4.21
CA HIS A 148 7.62 -2.52 -3.88
C HIS A 148 7.61 -1.32 -4.82
N TYR A 149 8.75 -0.99 -5.43
CA TYR A 149 8.88 0.15 -6.31
C TYR A 149 8.34 -0.12 -7.72
N LEU A 150 7.99 -1.38 -8.03
CA LEU A 150 7.50 -1.80 -9.33
C LEU A 150 8.43 -1.40 -10.49
N GLN A 151 9.73 -1.28 -10.22
CA GLN A 151 10.74 -0.76 -11.15
C GLN A 151 11.28 -1.78 -12.17
N SER A 152 10.72 -2.99 -12.27
CA SER A 152 11.21 -3.97 -13.24
C SER A 152 10.62 -3.72 -14.64
N GLN A 153 10.81 -4.66 -15.56
CA GLN A 153 10.38 -4.74 -16.98
C GLN A 153 8.93 -4.31 -17.32
N TRP A 154 8.14 -3.89 -16.35
CA TRP A 154 6.74 -3.47 -16.51
C TRP A 154 6.64 -1.95 -16.54
N GLU A 155 6.04 -1.42 -17.60
CA GLU A 155 5.52 -0.05 -17.61
C GLU A 155 4.34 0.04 -16.64
N VAL A 156 4.58 0.48 -15.41
CA VAL A 156 3.56 0.54 -14.33
C VAL A 156 2.30 1.28 -14.79
N SER A 157 2.47 2.33 -15.59
CA SER A 157 1.38 3.09 -16.19
C SER A 157 0.48 2.23 -17.08
N ASN A 158 1.05 1.35 -17.90
CA ASN A 158 0.31 0.44 -18.77
C ASN A 158 -0.40 -0.66 -17.97
N LEU A 159 0.25 -1.17 -16.92
CA LEU A 159 -0.37 -2.09 -15.99
C LEU A 159 -1.59 -1.46 -15.32
N VAL A 160 -1.41 -0.28 -14.70
CA VAL A 160 -2.50 0.45 -14.03
C VAL A 160 -3.63 0.74 -15.01
N ARG A 161 -3.35 1.20 -16.24
CA ARG A 161 -4.35 1.44 -17.27
C ARG A 161 -5.13 0.16 -17.62
N SER A 162 -4.44 -0.96 -17.79
CA SER A 162 -5.06 -2.24 -18.10
C SER A 162 -5.96 -2.73 -16.98
N LEU A 163 -5.54 -2.55 -15.72
CA LEU A 163 -6.34 -2.90 -14.56
C LEU A 163 -7.56 -1.98 -14.38
N LEU A 164 -7.41 -0.68 -14.65
CA LEU A 164 -8.54 0.25 -14.65
C LEU A 164 -9.55 -0.11 -15.73
N ASN A 165 -9.09 -0.48 -16.93
CA ASN A 165 -9.98 -0.98 -17.99
C ASN A 165 -10.68 -2.28 -17.58
N PHE A 166 -9.95 -3.23 -16.97
CA PHE A 166 -10.54 -4.47 -16.46
C PHE A 166 -11.66 -4.20 -15.44
N ILE A 167 -11.42 -3.33 -14.45
CA ILE A 167 -12.43 -2.91 -13.48
C ILE A 167 -13.59 -2.21 -14.20
N GLY A 168 -13.29 -1.29 -15.12
CA GLY A 168 -14.28 -0.53 -15.87
C GLY A 168 -15.22 -1.43 -16.69
N MET A 169 -14.68 -2.43 -17.38
CA MET A 169 -15.45 -3.42 -18.14
C MET A 169 -16.30 -4.27 -17.22
N LYS A 170 -15.72 -4.79 -16.13
CA LYS A 170 -16.44 -5.64 -15.18
C LYS A 170 -17.60 -4.91 -14.49
N GLN A 171 -17.47 -3.61 -14.28
CA GLN A 171 -18.49 -2.76 -13.68
C GLN A 171 -19.43 -2.10 -14.70
N ASN A 172 -19.31 -2.42 -16.00
CA ASN A 172 -20.04 -1.78 -17.09
C ASN A 172 -19.91 -0.25 -17.11
N LEU A 173 -18.78 0.28 -16.62
CA LEU A 173 -18.47 1.71 -16.62
C LEU A 173 -17.89 2.19 -17.96
N VAL A 174 -17.40 1.25 -18.77
CA VAL A 174 -16.86 1.50 -20.11
C VAL A 174 -17.67 0.66 -21.08
N GLN A 175 -18.36 1.30 -22.03
CA GLN A 175 -19.01 0.59 -23.14
C GLN A 175 -17.92 0.05 -24.07
N SER A 176 -18.03 -1.21 -24.45
CA SER A 176 -17.21 -1.80 -25.51
C SER A 176 -17.49 -1.04 -26.80
N PHE A 177 -16.49 -0.28 -27.27
CA PHE A 177 -16.48 0.32 -28.61
C PHE A 177 -16.28 -0.78 -29.66
#